data_AF-A0A417CYP9-F1
#
_entry.id   AF-A0A417CYP9-F1
#
_cell.length_a   1.000
_cell.length_b   1.000
_cell.length_c   1.000
_cell.angle_alpha   90.00
_cell.angle_beta   90.00
_cell.angle_gamma   90.00
#
_symmetry.space_group_name_H-M   'P 1'
#
loop_
_entity.id
_entity.type
_entity.pdbx_description
1 polymer ?
#
loop_
_entity_poly.entity_id
_entity_poly.type
_entity_poly.pdbx_seq_one_letter_code
_entity_poly.pdbx_strand_id
1 'polypeptide(L)'
;MSERLKSKLCYFLSLTIMISILLGATYLGFMQKLDINIMKNMELVYSGENGNATLRVRNSSKAIDQRVDALIDTVKYQASPNSGLSNGDTVHIVASYDKEVAKQYKFRIKETSKDITVEGLPSQYPNLAAINTDYLEAIEYAANDYIQDHRTSIYQVEVDENEKHPHLNEKTVMYKAFMKSKESGISDRVLEIVRLNYENVTLYYMVIVPDINDSNEVVKQDVYGQKATMTNEEIENQSFKEYVARIFGDKYTIEDMANKEADASK
;
A
#
# COMPACT_ATOMS: atom_id res chain seq x y z
N MET A 1 -14.60 -73.53 -43.90
CA MET A 1 -15.07 -72.16 -43.61
C MET A 1 -15.04 -71.37 -44.92
N SER A 2 -16.20 -70.90 -45.43
CA SER A 2 -16.25 -70.22 -46.74
C SER A 2 -15.54 -68.87 -46.72
N GLU A 3 -14.94 -68.43 -47.83
CA GLU A 3 -14.21 -67.14 -47.90
C GLU A 3 -15.06 -65.94 -47.48
N ARG A 4 -16.36 -65.97 -47.77
CA ARG A 4 -17.34 -64.97 -47.31
C ARG A 4 -17.45 -64.89 -45.79
N LEU A 5 -17.27 -66.01 -45.08
CA LEU A 5 -17.32 -66.05 -43.62
C LEU A 5 -16.04 -65.44 -43.01
N LYS A 6 -14.87 -65.69 -43.62
CA LYS A 6 -13.59 -65.09 -43.20
C LYS A 6 -13.57 -63.57 -43.41
N SER A 7 -14.09 -63.09 -44.55
CA SER A 7 -14.21 -61.66 -44.85
C SER A 7 -15.13 -60.93 -43.85
N LYS A 8 -16.29 -61.50 -43.53
CA LYS A 8 -17.20 -60.96 -42.51
C LYS A 8 -16.56 -60.96 -41.12
N LEU A 9 -15.83 -62.02 -40.77
CA LEU A 9 -15.13 -62.11 -39.48
C LEU A 9 -14.03 -61.04 -39.35
N CYS A 10 -13.23 -60.81 -40.39
CA CYS A 10 -12.24 -59.73 -40.43
C CYS A 10 -12.87 -58.34 -40.27
N TYR A 11 -14.03 -58.11 -40.90
CA TYR A 11 -14.77 -56.84 -40.78
C TYR A 11 -15.30 -56.61 -39.36
N PHE A 12 -15.91 -57.63 -38.73
CA PHE A 12 -16.36 -57.51 -37.34
C PHE A 12 -15.19 -57.32 -36.37
N LEU A 13 -14.06 -58.00 -36.60
CA LEU A 13 -12.86 -57.83 -35.79
C LEU A 13 -12.29 -56.40 -35.89
N SER A 14 -12.18 -55.85 -37.09
CA SER A 14 -11.69 -54.47 -37.29
C SER A 14 -12.65 -53.43 -36.70
N LEU A 15 -13.96 -53.62 -36.83
CA LEU A 15 -14.99 -52.76 -36.22
C LEU A 15 -14.87 -52.75 -34.69
N THR A 16 -14.67 -53.93 -34.08
CA THR A 16 -14.51 -54.05 -32.63
C THR A 16 -13.24 -53.37 -32.13
N ILE A 17 -12.14 -53.49 -32.88
CA ILE A 17 -10.87 -52.80 -32.58
C ILE A 17 -11.05 -51.28 -32.68
N MET A 18 -11.71 -50.77 -33.73
CA MET A 18 -11.97 -49.35 -33.90
C MET A 18 -12.81 -48.77 -32.75
N ILE A 19 -13.87 -49.48 -32.34
CA ILE A 19 -14.69 -49.08 -31.18
C ILE A 19 -13.86 -49.09 -29.89
N SER A 20 -13.01 -50.10 -29.71
CA SER A 20 -12.13 -50.20 -28.54
C SER A 20 -11.11 -49.05 -28.48
N ILE A 21 -10.57 -48.61 -29.62
CA ILE A 21 -9.66 -47.47 -29.71
C ILE A 21 -10.41 -46.16 -29.39
N LEU A 22 -11.63 -45.96 -29.89
CA LEU A 22 -12.46 -44.79 -29.57
C LEU A 22 -12.84 -44.73 -28.08
N LEU A 23 -13.24 -45.86 -27.51
CA LEU A 23 -13.52 -45.97 -26.07
C LEU A 23 -12.23 -45.78 -25.25
N GLY A 24 -11.10 -46.31 -25.72
CA GLY A 24 -9.79 -46.10 -25.09
C GLY A 24 -9.36 -44.64 -25.12
N ALA A 25 -9.51 -43.94 -26.25
CA ALA A 25 -9.15 -42.53 -26.39
C ALA A 25 -10.03 -41.62 -25.53
N THR A 26 -11.33 -41.86 -25.48
CA THR A 26 -12.26 -41.12 -24.60
C THR A 26 -11.97 -41.41 -23.12
N TYR A 27 -11.65 -42.66 -22.76
CA TYR A 27 -11.23 -43.04 -21.41
C TYR A 27 -9.90 -42.38 -21.00
N LEU A 28 -8.90 -42.38 -21.89
CA LEU A 28 -7.62 -41.71 -21.65
C LEU A 28 -7.79 -40.20 -21.47
N GLY A 29 -8.60 -39.56 -22.33
CA GLY A 29 -8.96 -38.15 -22.18
C GLY A 29 -9.71 -37.87 -20.88
N PHE A 30 -10.56 -38.80 -20.42
CA PHE A 30 -11.26 -38.68 -19.14
C PHE A 30 -10.32 -38.75 -17.92
N MET A 31 -9.18 -39.42 -18.04
CA MET A 31 -8.19 -39.57 -16.97
C MET A 31 -7.14 -38.45 -16.93
N GLN A 32 -7.05 -37.61 -17.97
CA GLN A 32 -6.11 -36.49 -17.99
C GLN A 32 -6.52 -35.43 -16.97
N LYS A 33 -5.66 -35.22 -15.97
CA LYS A 33 -5.76 -34.11 -15.02
C LYS A 33 -5.00 -32.90 -15.55
N LEU A 34 -5.55 -31.71 -15.35
CA LEU A 34 -4.87 -30.47 -15.70
C LEU A 34 -4.03 -30.00 -14.51
N ASP A 35 -2.74 -29.80 -14.73
CA ASP A 35 -1.83 -29.31 -13.72
C ASP A 35 -1.99 -27.80 -13.53
N ILE A 36 -2.34 -27.38 -12.31
CA ILE A 36 -2.50 -25.97 -11.96
C ILE A 36 -1.49 -25.61 -10.85
N ASN A 37 -0.81 -24.48 -11.02
CA ASN A 37 -0.01 -23.87 -9.96
C ASN A 37 -0.74 -22.62 -9.46
N ILE A 38 -1.38 -22.73 -8.31
CA ILE A 38 -2.16 -21.63 -7.70
C ILE A 38 -1.25 -20.51 -7.18
N MET A 39 0.01 -20.81 -6.83
CA MET A 39 0.96 -19.82 -6.30
C MET A 39 1.41 -18.78 -7.35
N LYS A 40 1.19 -19.04 -8.65
CA LYS A 40 1.57 -18.12 -9.74
C LYS A 40 0.67 -16.89 -9.84
N ASN A 41 -0.56 -16.97 -9.34
CA ASN A 41 -1.55 -15.89 -9.43
C ASN A 41 -1.57 -15.02 -8.17
N MET A 42 -0.52 -15.15 -7.36
CA MET A 42 -0.38 -14.42 -6.12
C MET A 42 0.12 -13.00 -6.38
N GLU A 43 -0.56 -12.03 -5.79
CA GLU A 43 -0.11 -10.65 -5.64
C GLU A 43 0.39 -10.42 -4.22
N LEU A 44 1.58 -9.82 -4.10
CA LEU A 44 2.13 -9.41 -2.82
C LEU A 44 1.92 -7.91 -2.68
N VAL A 45 1.15 -7.51 -1.67
CA VAL A 45 0.86 -6.11 -1.37
C VAL A 45 1.52 -5.77 -0.04
N TYR A 46 2.62 -5.03 -0.12
CA TYR A 46 3.32 -4.50 1.04
C TYR A 46 2.74 -3.14 1.46
N SER A 47 2.80 -2.85 2.75
CA SER A 47 2.41 -1.54 3.29
C SER A 47 3.26 -1.26 4.54
N GLY A 48 3.81 -0.04 4.62
CA GLY A 48 4.73 0.38 5.67
C GLY A 48 6.18 0.34 5.22
N GLU A 49 7.07 0.52 6.20
CA GLU A 49 8.51 0.73 5.99
C GLU A 49 9.32 -0.50 6.42
N ASN A 50 10.58 -0.55 5.98
CA ASN A 50 11.56 -1.53 6.40
C ASN A 50 11.66 -1.58 7.93
N GLY A 51 11.37 -2.74 8.53
CA GLY A 51 11.32 -2.95 9.98
C GLY A 51 9.91 -2.96 10.57
N ASN A 52 8.90 -2.44 9.85
CA ASN A 52 7.51 -2.41 10.32
C ASN A 52 6.48 -2.66 9.21
N ALA A 53 6.91 -3.22 8.07
CA ALA A 53 5.99 -3.46 6.97
C ALA A 53 5.05 -4.62 7.27
N THR A 54 3.89 -4.57 6.63
CA THR A 54 2.91 -5.66 6.60
C THR A 54 2.77 -6.20 5.19
N LEU A 55 2.50 -7.50 5.09
CA LEU A 55 2.26 -8.17 3.82
C LEU A 55 0.82 -8.68 3.78
N ARG A 56 0.10 -8.29 2.73
CA ARG A 56 -1.16 -8.91 2.35
C ARG A 56 -0.99 -9.63 1.03
N VAL A 57 -1.46 -10.87 1.00
CA VAL A 57 -1.39 -11.71 -0.19
C VAL A 57 -2.79 -11.79 -0.80
N ARG A 58 -2.89 -11.43 -2.07
CA ARG A 58 -4.16 -11.41 -2.83
C ARG A 58 -4.03 -12.21 -4.11
N ASN A 59 -5.15 -12.44 -4.77
CA ASN A 59 -5.17 -13.08 -6.08
C ASN A 59 -5.18 -11.99 -7.15
N SER A 60 -4.17 -11.97 -8.03
CA SER A 60 -4.01 -10.94 -9.07
C SER A 60 -4.75 -11.26 -10.37
N SER A 61 -5.24 -12.49 -10.55
CA SER A 61 -5.75 -12.92 -11.85
C SER A 61 -7.27 -13.12 -11.91
N LYS A 62 -7.88 -12.59 -12.96
CA LYS A 62 -8.97 -13.27 -13.66
C LYS A 62 -8.33 -14.19 -14.68
N ALA A 63 -8.52 -15.50 -14.56
CA ALA A 63 -8.08 -16.45 -15.57
C ALA A 63 -8.89 -16.26 -16.86
N ILE A 64 -8.32 -16.67 -18.00
CA ILE A 64 -9.05 -16.70 -19.27
C ILE A 64 -10.07 -17.85 -19.29
N ASP A 65 -9.84 -18.89 -18.47
CA ASP A 65 -10.69 -20.09 -18.36
C ASP A 65 -11.58 -20.01 -17.12
N GLN A 66 -12.90 -19.99 -17.34
CA GLN A 66 -13.94 -19.97 -16.30
C GLN A 66 -13.79 -21.11 -15.28
N ARG A 67 -13.22 -22.26 -15.68
CA ARG A 67 -13.00 -23.40 -14.77
C ARG A 67 -11.86 -23.12 -13.81
N VAL A 68 -10.82 -22.42 -14.29
CA VAL A 68 -9.68 -22.02 -13.46
C VAL A 68 -10.11 -20.89 -12.53
N ASP A 69 -10.93 -19.94 -13.00
CA ASP A 69 -11.53 -18.90 -12.15
C ASP A 69 -12.28 -19.50 -10.96
N ALA A 70 -13.14 -20.49 -11.20
CA ALA A 70 -13.89 -21.16 -10.13
C ALA A 70 -12.99 -21.77 -9.05
N LEU A 71 -11.78 -22.23 -9.40
CA LEU A 71 -10.80 -22.69 -8.42
C LEU A 71 -10.10 -21.51 -7.73
N ILE A 72 -9.63 -20.53 -8.51
CA ILE A 72 -8.86 -19.36 -8.05
C ILE A 72 -9.66 -18.51 -7.05
N ASP A 73 -10.98 -18.39 -7.24
CA ASP A 73 -11.90 -17.71 -6.31
C ASP A 73 -11.97 -18.39 -4.93
N THR A 74 -11.65 -19.68 -4.85
CA THR A 74 -11.62 -20.41 -3.56
C THR A 74 -10.27 -20.31 -2.86
N VAL A 75 -9.23 -19.79 -3.53
CA VAL A 75 -7.88 -19.78 -2.99
C VAL A 75 -7.75 -18.69 -1.92
N LYS A 76 -7.28 -19.07 -0.74
CA LYS A 76 -6.92 -18.15 0.35
C LYS A 76 -5.46 -18.34 0.72
N TYR A 77 -4.73 -17.24 0.79
CA TYR A 77 -3.33 -17.23 1.17
C TYR A 77 -3.16 -16.79 2.62
N GLN A 78 -2.19 -17.40 3.29
CA GLN A 78 -1.71 -17.00 4.60
C GLN A 78 -0.20 -16.83 4.51
N ALA A 79 0.29 -15.68 4.97
CA ALA A 79 1.71 -15.36 5.06
C ALA A 79 2.15 -15.39 6.52
N SER A 80 3.33 -15.95 6.80
CA SER A 80 3.93 -15.97 8.13
C SER A 80 5.44 -15.77 8.05
N PRO A 81 6.01 -14.73 8.69
CA PRO A 81 5.32 -13.59 9.32
C PRO A 81 4.61 -12.69 8.29
N ASN A 82 3.63 -11.89 8.73
CA ASN A 82 2.91 -10.94 7.87
C ASN A 82 2.96 -9.49 8.37
N SER A 83 3.70 -9.21 9.43
CA SER A 83 3.90 -7.88 10.02
C SER A 83 5.30 -7.77 10.62
N GLY A 84 5.78 -6.55 10.82
CA GLY A 84 7.14 -6.30 11.33
C GLY A 84 8.21 -6.70 10.32
N LEU A 85 7.89 -6.66 9.02
CA LEU A 85 8.75 -7.15 7.96
C LEU A 85 9.85 -6.15 7.62
N SER A 86 11.04 -6.69 7.34
CA SER A 86 12.24 -5.98 6.90
C SER A 86 12.75 -6.54 5.58
N ASN A 87 13.49 -5.73 4.82
CA ASN A 87 14.23 -6.20 3.65
C ASN A 87 15.20 -7.32 4.05
N GLY A 88 15.13 -8.44 3.35
CA GLY A 88 15.89 -9.66 3.64
C GLY A 88 15.13 -10.71 4.47
N ASP A 89 13.97 -10.38 5.04
CA ASP A 89 13.15 -11.35 5.76
C ASP A 89 12.59 -12.41 4.81
N THR A 90 12.49 -13.65 5.29
CA THR A 90 11.84 -14.74 4.57
C THR A 90 10.40 -14.90 5.07
N VAL A 91 9.44 -14.83 4.16
CA VAL A 91 8.04 -15.05 4.46
C VAL A 91 7.57 -16.36 3.83
N HIS A 92 7.00 -17.22 4.68
CA HIS A 92 6.39 -18.49 4.27
C HIS A 92 4.93 -18.25 3.89
N ILE A 93 4.57 -18.48 2.63
CA ILE A 93 3.20 -18.33 2.15
C ILE A 93 2.59 -19.70 1.92
N VAL A 94 1.41 -19.93 2.48
CA VAL A 94 0.61 -21.14 2.32
C VAL A 94 -0.72 -20.80 1.68
N ALA A 95 -1.06 -21.52 0.62
CA ALA A 95 -2.33 -21.45 -0.07
C ALA A 95 -3.25 -22.59 0.36
N SER A 96 -4.49 -22.23 0.68
CA SER A 96 -5.60 -23.15 0.88
C SER A 96 -6.61 -22.97 -0.24
N TYR A 97 -7.28 -24.03 -0.66
CA TYR A 97 -8.23 -24.04 -1.79
C TYR A 97 -9.31 -25.09 -1.56
N ASP A 98 -10.41 -25.00 -2.33
CA ASP A 98 -11.47 -26.00 -2.28
C ASP A 98 -11.10 -27.27 -3.07
N LYS A 99 -10.92 -28.38 -2.33
CA LYS A 99 -10.55 -29.67 -2.92
C LYS A 99 -11.68 -30.29 -3.75
N GLU A 100 -12.94 -29.99 -3.45
CA GLU A 100 -14.08 -30.51 -4.22
C GLU A 100 -14.16 -29.83 -5.59
N VAL A 101 -13.92 -28.52 -5.66
CA VAL A 101 -13.80 -27.79 -6.94
C VAL A 101 -12.65 -28.33 -7.78
N ALA A 102 -11.48 -28.55 -7.16
CA ALA A 102 -10.33 -29.15 -7.83
C ALA A 102 -10.65 -30.56 -8.35
N LYS A 103 -11.39 -31.37 -7.58
CA LYS A 103 -11.81 -32.72 -7.98
C LYS A 103 -12.83 -32.69 -9.13
N GLN A 104 -13.83 -31.81 -9.05
CA GLN A 104 -14.87 -31.62 -10.07
C GLN A 104 -14.25 -31.30 -11.44
N TYR A 105 -13.30 -30.35 -11.47
CA TYR A 105 -12.63 -29.95 -12.71
C TYR A 105 -11.38 -30.75 -13.04
N LYS A 106 -11.07 -31.80 -12.24
CA LYS A 106 -9.93 -32.71 -12.43
C LYS A 106 -8.58 -31.99 -12.43
N PHE A 107 -8.44 -30.97 -11.59
CA PHE A 107 -7.17 -30.26 -11.41
C PHE A 107 -6.22 -31.06 -10.52
N ARG A 108 -4.92 -31.00 -10.86
CA ARG A 108 -3.82 -31.45 -10.01
C ARG A 108 -3.05 -30.22 -9.56
N ILE A 109 -3.12 -29.90 -8.28
CA ILE A 109 -2.39 -28.75 -7.71
C ILE A 109 -0.93 -29.13 -7.52
N LYS A 110 -0.03 -28.35 -8.12
CA LYS A 110 1.42 -28.61 -8.09
C LYS A 110 2.09 -28.13 -6.81
N GLU A 111 1.76 -26.90 -6.40
CA GLU A 111 2.40 -26.21 -5.28
C GLU A 111 1.32 -25.50 -4.46
N THR A 112 1.44 -25.59 -3.14
CA THR A 112 0.54 -24.96 -2.16
C THR A 112 1.29 -24.09 -1.17
N SER A 113 2.61 -23.98 -1.30
CA SER A 113 3.44 -23.17 -0.42
C SER A 113 4.66 -22.65 -1.17
N LYS A 114 5.12 -21.46 -0.80
CA LYS A 114 6.33 -20.85 -1.35
C LYS A 114 6.95 -19.91 -0.33
N ASP A 115 8.27 -19.90 -0.31
CA ASP A 115 9.05 -18.93 0.46
C ASP A 115 9.42 -17.77 -0.45
N ILE A 116 9.29 -16.56 0.08
CA ILE A 116 9.67 -15.34 -0.61
C ILE A 116 10.61 -14.53 0.28
N THR A 117 11.56 -13.85 -0.33
CA THR A 117 12.39 -12.85 0.35
C THR A 117 11.72 -11.50 0.18
N VAL A 118 11.58 -10.75 1.28
CA VAL A 118 11.06 -9.39 1.28
C VAL A 118 12.13 -8.44 0.75
N GLU A 119 11.80 -7.64 -0.25
CA GLU A 119 12.71 -6.69 -0.89
C GLU A 119 11.96 -5.42 -1.29
N GLY A 120 12.67 -4.30 -1.36
CA GLY A 120 12.14 -3.03 -1.85
C GLY A 120 11.24 -2.26 -0.86
N LEU A 121 11.27 -2.60 0.43
CA LEU A 121 10.61 -1.77 1.45
C LEU A 121 11.37 -0.46 1.66
N PRO A 122 10.68 0.69 1.75
CA PRO A 122 11.32 1.97 1.98
C PRO A 122 11.87 2.07 3.40
N SER A 123 13.01 2.75 3.57
CA SER A 123 13.68 2.97 4.84
C SER A 123 13.64 4.44 5.26
N GLN A 124 13.55 4.67 6.56
CA GLN A 124 13.62 6.01 7.13
C GLN A 124 15.00 6.64 6.93
N TYR A 125 15.03 7.96 6.77
CA TYR A 125 16.29 8.70 6.70
C TYR A 125 17.01 8.73 8.06
N PRO A 126 18.34 8.74 8.09
CA PRO A 126 19.08 8.86 9.35
C PRO A 126 18.86 10.23 10.03
N ASN A 127 18.69 11.30 9.25
CA ASN A 127 18.48 12.68 9.68
C ASN A 127 18.02 13.54 8.51
N LEU A 128 17.64 14.80 8.79
CA LEU A 128 17.21 15.77 7.78
C LEU A 128 18.24 15.98 6.66
N ALA A 129 19.54 15.98 6.97
CA ALA A 129 20.59 16.24 5.99
C ALA A 129 20.74 15.13 4.93
N ALA A 130 20.17 13.94 5.17
CA ALA A 130 20.15 12.85 4.19
C ALA A 130 18.98 12.94 3.20
N ILE A 131 18.01 13.83 3.43
CA ILE A 131 16.86 14.03 2.56
C ILE A 131 17.28 14.94 1.41
N ASN A 132 17.00 14.52 0.16
CA ASN A 132 17.33 15.34 -0.99
C ASN A 132 16.41 16.55 -1.13
N THR A 133 16.93 17.62 -1.72
CA THR A 133 16.21 18.91 -1.85
C THR A 133 14.94 18.80 -2.67
N ASP A 134 14.93 18.02 -3.75
CA ASP A 134 13.76 17.87 -4.63
C ASP A 134 12.57 17.26 -3.88
N TYR A 135 12.84 16.28 -3.01
CA TYR A 135 11.82 15.65 -2.17
C TYR A 135 11.34 16.60 -1.06
N LEU A 136 12.24 17.37 -0.45
CA LEU A 136 11.84 18.42 0.49
C LEU A 136 10.91 19.45 -0.17
N GLU A 137 11.19 19.86 -1.41
CA GLU A 137 10.31 20.76 -2.18
C GLU A 137 8.95 20.12 -2.50
N ALA A 138 8.92 18.81 -2.79
CA ALA A 138 7.67 18.08 -2.99
C ALA A 138 6.82 17.99 -1.69
N ILE A 139 7.47 17.82 -0.54
CA ILE A 139 6.82 17.82 0.78
C ILE A 139 6.22 19.20 1.07
N GLU A 140 6.98 20.27 0.88
CA GLU A 140 6.53 21.66 1.07
C GLU A 140 5.35 21.98 0.13
N TYR A 141 5.43 21.52 -1.12
CA TYR A 141 4.34 21.68 -2.06
C TYR A 141 3.07 20.97 -1.58
N ALA A 142 3.16 19.73 -1.08
CA ALA A 142 2.02 18.98 -0.58
C ALA A 142 1.39 19.64 0.67
N ALA A 143 2.20 20.16 1.59
CA ALA A 143 1.71 20.90 2.75
C ALA A 143 0.97 22.18 2.35
N ASN A 144 1.50 22.93 1.38
CA ASN A 144 0.83 24.10 0.84
C ASN A 144 -0.48 23.75 0.10
N ASP A 145 -0.46 22.72 -0.74
CA ASP A 145 -1.62 22.21 -1.48
C ASP A 145 -2.76 21.85 -0.53
N TYR A 146 -2.44 21.16 0.58
CA TYR A 146 -3.40 20.83 1.63
C TYR A 146 -4.11 22.08 2.18
N ILE A 147 -3.36 23.12 2.54
CA ILE A 147 -3.96 24.38 3.04
C ILE A 147 -4.84 25.02 1.98
N GLN A 148 -4.43 25.05 0.72
CA GLN A 148 -5.23 25.68 -0.34
C GLN A 148 -6.56 24.95 -0.54
N ASP A 149 -6.53 23.62 -0.57
CA ASP A 149 -7.71 22.78 -0.76
C ASP A 149 -8.66 22.83 0.46
N HIS A 150 -8.11 23.01 1.66
CA HIS A 150 -8.88 22.93 2.92
C HIS A 150 -9.11 24.29 3.60
N ARG A 151 -8.65 25.42 3.04
CA ARG A 151 -8.77 26.74 3.69
C ARG A 151 -10.19 27.12 4.14
N THR A 152 -11.21 26.70 3.38
CA THR A 152 -12.61 26.96 3.73
C THR A 152 -13.07 26.06 4.86
N SER A 153 -12.79 24.76 4.79
CA SER A 153 -13.18 23.82 5.84
C SER A 153 -12.44 24.10 7.15
N ILE A 154 -11.17 24.50 7.09
CA ILE A 154 -10.40 24.96 8.25
C ILE A 154 -11.10 26.14 8.92
N TYR A 155 -11.45 27.18 8.17
CA TYR A 155 -12.15 28.34 8.73
C TYR A 155 -13.51 27.95 9.33
N GLN A 156 -14.27 27.09 8.66
CA GLN A 156 -15.58 26.64 9.14
C GLN A 156 -15.49 25.88 10.47
N VAL A 157 -14.49 25.01 10.61
CA VAL A 157 -14.27 24.24 11.84
C VAL A 157 -13.77 25.14 12.98
N GLU A 158 -12.92 26.11 12.68
CA GLU A 158 -12.20 26.86 13.70
C GLU A 158 -12.83 28.21 14.09
N VAL A 159 -13.70 28.76 13.24
CA VAL A 159 -14.21 30.14 13.36
C VAL A 159 -15.73 30.20 13.23
N ASP A 160 -16.27 29.89 12.05
CA ASP A 160 -17.71 29.99 11.77
C ASP A 160 -18.14 28.95 10.74
N GLU A 161 -18.88 27.95 11.21
CA GLU A 161 -19.40 26.84 10.40
C GLU A 161 -20.32 27.30 9.25
N ASN A 162 -20.87 28.51 9.31
CA ASN A 162 -21.81 29.04 8.33
C ASN A 162 -21.12 29.83 7.21
N GLU A 163 -19.88 30.25 7.39
CA GLU A 163 -19.13 31.01 6.38
C GLU A 163 -18.68 30.09 5.25
N LYS A 164 -19.13 30.36 4.02
CA LYS A 164 -18.87 29.50 2.85
C LYS A 164 -17.70 29.99 2.02
N HIS A 165 -17.35 31.27 2.12
CA HIS A 165 -16.33 31.91 1.30
C HIS A 165 -15.42 32.80 2.15
N PRO A 166 -14.73 32.22 3.15
CA PRO A 166 -13.81 32.99 3.97
C PRO A 166 -12.68 33.55 3.11
N HIS A 167 -12.42 34.86 3.25
CA HIS A 167 -11.35 35.52 2.51
C HIS A 167 -10.03 35.41 3.29
N LEU A 168 -9.12 34.57 2.80
CA LEU A 168 -7.75 34.46 3.30
C LEU A 168 -6.89 35.58 2.67
N ASN A 169 -6.48 36.55 3.48
CA ASN A 169 -5.64 37.66 3.03
C ASN A 169 -4.20 37.22 2.82
N GLU A 170 -3.65 36.46 3.76
CA GLU A 170 -2.24 36.07 3.76
C GLU A 170 -2.05 34.70 4.44
N LYS A 171 -1.15 33.90 3.89
CA LYS A 171 -0.62 32.68 4.49
C LYS A 171 0.88 32.87 4.68
N THR A 172 1.37 32.71 5.91
CA THR A 172 2.82 32.79 6.22
C THR A 172 3.29 31.50 6.87
N VAL A 173 4.37 30.90 6.39
CA VAL A 173 4.99 29.74 7.08
C VAL A 173 5.83 30.26 8.24
N MET A 174 5.46 29.89 9.47
CA MET A 174 6.11 30.37 10.69
C MET A 174 7.26 29.46 11.12
N TYR A 175 7.07 28.14 10.99
CA TYR A 175 8.04 27.16 11.43
C TYR A 175 7.91 25.87 10.63
N LYS A 176 9.04 25.21 10.36
CA LYS A 176 9.10 23.91 9.71
C LYS A 176 10.06 23.00 10.46
N ALA A 177 9.69 21.75 10.62
CA ALA A 177 10.54 20.77 11.27
C ALA A 177 10.39 19.39 10.64
N PHE A 178 11.54 18.72 10.53
CA PHE A 178 11.59 17.28 10.35
C PHE A 178 11.52 16.61 11.73
N MET A 179 10.60 15.67 11.85
CA MET A 179 10.31 14.94 13.08
C MET A 179 10.71 13.49 12.87
N LYS A 180 11.91 13.14 13.36
CA LYS A 180 12.43 11.78 13.34
C LYS A 180 11.84 10.95 14.46
N SER A 181 11.17 9.85 14.14
CA SER A 181 10.61 8.94 15.13
C SER A 181 11.68 8.35 16.04
N LYS A 182 11.38 8.30 17.34
CA LYS A 182 12.18 7.58 18.34
C LYS A 182 11.76 6.12 18.49
N GLU A 183 10.58 5.78 17.97
CA GLU A 183 9.94 4.48 18.14
C GLU A 183 9.89 3.72 16.82
N SER A 184 10.21 2.44 16.86
CA SER A 184 10.03 1.55 15.71
C SER A 184 8.56 1.47 15.35
N GLY A 185 8.26 1.63 14.05
CA GLY A 185 6.92 1.52 13.51
C GLY A 185 6.07 2.79 13.54
N ILE A 186 6.62 3.88 14.06
CA ILE A 186 6.12 5.23 13.79
C ILE A 186 6.98 5.82 12.66
N SER A 187 6.33 6.32 11.62
CA SER A 187 7.00 6.97 10.49
C SER A 187 7.54 8.35 10.86
N ASP A 188 8.65 8.72 10.22
CA ASP A 188 9.18 10.07 10.23
C ASP A 188 8.20 11.03 9.53
N ARG A 189 8.19 12.30 9.95
CA ARG A 189 7.20 13.28 9.50
C ARG A 189 7.84 14.63 9.22
N VAL A 190 7.20 15.44 8.39
CA VAL A 190 7.46 16.88 8.33
C VAL A 190 6.24 17.63 8.85
N LEU A 191 6.48 18.64 9.67
CA LEU A 191 5.47 19.52 10.23
C LEU A 191 5.74 20.96 9.80
N GLU A 192 4.68 21.65 9.38
CA GLU A 192 4.68 23.09 9.15
C GLU A 192 3.66 23.78 10.05
N ILE A 193 4.07 24.85 10.73
CA ILE A 193 3.15 25.78 11.39
C ILE A 193 2.94 26.96 10.47
N VAL A 194 1.69 27.16 10.06
CA VAL A 194 1.27 28.27 9.19
C VAL A 194 0.40 29.24 9.96
N ARG A 195 0.64 30.54 9.73
CA ARG A 195 -0.26 31.61 10.15
C ARG A 195 -1.18 31.95 8.98
N LEU A 196 -2.47 31.81 9.21
CA LEU A 196 -3.53 32.13 8.25
C LEU A 196 -4.23 33.42 8.70
N ASN A 197 -4.01 34.49 7.97
CA ASN A 197 -4.64 35.78 8.22
C ASN A 197 -5.89 35.91 7.36
N TYR A 198 -7.05 35.64 7.95
CA TYR A 198 -8.34 35.95 7.34
C TYR A 198 -8.74 37.40 7.65
N GLU A 199 -9.78 37.90 6.99
CA GLU A 199 -10.26 39.28 7.17
C GLU A 199 -10.53 39.65 8.63
N ASN A 200 -11.08 38.71 9.41
CA ASN A 200 -11.55 38.99 10.78
C ASN A 200 -10.79 38.23 11.87
N VAL A 201 -9.88 37.33 11.50
CA VAL A 201 -9.22 36.43 12.46
C VAL A 201 -7.88 35.92 11.93
N THR A 202 -6.91 35.79 12.83
CA THR A 202 -5.65 35.09 12.58
C THR A 202 -5.71 33.72 13.22
N LEU A 203 -5.42 32.68 12.43
CA LEU A 203 -5.32 31.30 12.90
C LEU A 203 -3.88 30.81 12.78
N TYR A 204 -3.45 30.01 13.75
CA TYR A 204 -2.23 29.22 13.64
C TYR A 204 -2.62 27.76 13.45
N TYR A 205 -2.16 27.19 12.35
CA TYR A 205 -2.55 25.85 11.91
C TYR A 205 -1.31 25.01 11.66
N MET A 206 -1.36 23.74 12.02
CA MET A 206 -0.29 22.79 11.76
C MET A 206 -0.68 21.91 10.59
N VAL A 207 0.24 21.70 9.67
CA VAL A 207 0.13 20.71 8.60
C VAL A 207 1.20 19.66 8.82
N ILE A 208 0.83 18.39 8.71
CA ILE A 208 1.71 17.25 8.92
C ILE A 208 1.69 16.41 7.65
N VAL A 209 2.88 16.23 7.08
CA VAL A 209 3.15 15.29 6.00
C VAL A 209 3.78 14.04 6.61
N PRO A 210 3.07 12.91 6.66
CA PRO A 210 3.58 11.67 7.25
C PRO A 210 4.45 10.89 6.26
N ASP A 211 4.97 9.75 6.74
CA ASP A 211 5.61 8.70 5.93
C ASP A 211 6.83 9.17 5.11
N ILE A 212 7.68 9.97 5.76
CA ILE A 212 8.89 10.52 5.16
C ILE A 212 10.00 9.45 5.15
N ASN A 213 10.29 8.90 3.99
CA ASN A 213 11.26 7.82 3.81
C ASN A 213 11.92 7.85 2.42
N ASP A 214 12.84 6.93 2.18
CA ASP A 214 13.65 6.86 0.95
C ASP A 214 12.89 6.43 -0.32
N SER A 215 11.58 6.15 -0.23
CA SER A 215 10.74 6.06 -1.44
C SER A 215 10.71 7.37 -2.22
N ASN A 216 10.92 8.51 -1.53
CA ASN A 216 10.80 9.85 -2.09
C ASN A 216 9.40 10.16 -2.65
N GLU A 217 8.39 9.46 -2.17
CA GLU A 217 7.00 9.70 -2.57
C GLU A 217 6.24 10.43 -1.46
N VAL A 218 5.37 11.36 -1.85
CA VAL A 218 4.44 12.02 -0.94
C VAL A 218 3.03 11.54 -1.27
N VAL A 219 2.41 10.81 -0.35
CA VAL A 219 1.01 10.38 -0.47
C VAL A 219 0.12 11.53 -0.01
N LYS A 220 -0.29 12.39 -0.94
CA LYS A 220 -1.06 13.61 -0.63
C LYS A 220 -2.33 13.37 0.18
N GLN A 221 -2.97 12.20 -0.01
CA GLN A 221 -4.21 11.83 0.69
C GLN A 221 -4.00 11.60 2.19
N ASP A 222 -2.76 11.32 2.60
CA ASP A 222 -2.40 11.08 4.00
C ASP A 222 -1.91 12.36 4.69
N VAL A 223 -1.76 13.46 3.95
CA VAL A 223 -1.47 14.79 4.53
C VAL A 223 -2.69 15.27 5.30
N TYR A 224 -2.47 15.75 6.52
CA TYR A 224 -3.52 16.26 7.38
C TYR A 224 -3.05 17.48 8.16
N GLY A 225 -4.01 18.22 8.72
CA GLY A 225 -3.70 19.33 9.60
C GLY A 225 -4.63 19.43 10.78
N GLN A 226 -4.25 20.29 11.72
CA GLN A 226 -4.98 20.57 12.94
C GLN A 226 -4.63 21.96 13.47
N LYS A 227 -5.51 22.55 14.28
CA LYS A 227 -5.22 23.78 14.99
C LYS A 227 -3.95 23.64 15.83
N ALA A 228 -3.08 24.66 15.76
CA ALA A 228 -1.98 24.79 16.70
C ALA A 228 -2.52 25.35 18.03
N THR A 229 -2.48 24.55 19.10
CA THR A 229 -2.96 24.94 20.44
C THR A 229 -1.87 25.64 21.25
N MET A 230 -1.30 26.67 20.65
CA MET A 230 -0.28 27.53 21.28
C MET A 230 -0.92 28.50 22.28
N THR A 231 -0.18 28.79 23.33
CA THR A 231 -0.50 29.88 24.26
C THR A 231 -0.20 31.24 23.62
N ASN A 232 -0.83 32.31 24.10
CA ASN A 232 -0.54 33.66 23.63
C ASN A 232 0.93 34.03 23.82
N GLU A 233 1.55 33.59 24.92
CA GLU A 233 2.97 33.81 25.18
C GLU A 233 3.86 33.09 24.15
N GLU A 234 3.55 31.84 23.78
CA GLU A 234 4.28 31.12 22.73
C GLU A 234 4.15 31.83 21.36
N ILE A 235 2.98 32.41 21.07
CA ILE A 235 2.75 33.18 19.83
C ILE A 235 3.55 34.48 19.83
N GLU A 236 3.47 35.26 20.91
CA GLU A 236 4.15 36.56 21.06
C GLU A 236 5.68 36.41 21.03
N ASN A 237 6.21 35.38 21.69
CA ASN A 237 7.64 35.08 21.72
C ASN A 237 8.13 34.30 20.49
N GLN A 238 7.24 33.95 19.55
CA GLN A 238 7.54 33.10 18.39
C GLN A 238 8.20 31.76 18.76
N SER A 239 7.80 31.18 19.88
CA SER A 239 8.37 29.95 20.46
C SER A 239 7.79 28.69 19.79
N PHE A 240 7.78 28.68 18.45
CA PHE A 240 7.20 27.60 17.65
C PHE A 240 7.93 26.27 17.84
N LYS A 241 9.26 26.33 17.95
CA LYS A 241 10.09 25.15 18.18
C LYS A 241 9.80 24.52 19.53
N GLU A 242 9.72 25.34 20.57
CA GLU A 242 9.41 24.91 21.94
C GLU A 242 8.00 24.31 22.01
N TYR A 243 7.04 24.91 21.32
CA TYR A 243 5.70 24.36 21.18
C TYR A 243 5.72 22.97 20.51
N VAL A 244 6.42 22.80 19.38
CA VAL A 244 6.52 21.50 18.71
C VAL A 244 7.22 20.48 19.60
N ALA A 245 8.28 20.87 20.31
CA ALA A 245 8.97 20.01 21.28
C ALA A 245 8.05 19.60 22.44
N ARG A 246 7.22 20.51 22.93
CA ARG A 246 6.25 20.23 24.00
C ARG A 246 5.17 19.23 23.58
N ILE A 247 4.72 19.29 22.32
CA ILE A 247 3.64 18.41 21.82
C ILE A 247 4.17 17.07 21.30
N PHE A 248 5.30 17.07 20.58
CA PHE A 248 5.78 15.92 19.82
C PHE A 248 7.11 15.37 20.34
N GLY A 249 7.81 16.09 21.22
CA GLY A 249 9.18 15.76 21.65
C GLY A 249 9.31 14.43 22.39
N ASP A 250 8.23 13.88 22.95
CA ASP A 250 8.28 12.55 23.57
C ASP A 250 8.51 11.45 22.52
N LYS A 251 7.88 11.58 21.35
CA LYS A 251 7.89 10.56 20.29
C LYS A 251 8.89 10.85 19.18
N TYR A 252 9.30 12.12 19.03
CA TYR A 252 10.12 12.56 17.92
C TYR A 252 11.37 13.32 18.38
N THR A 253 12.45 13.14 17.64
CA THR A 253 13.60 14.04 17.62
C THR A 253 13.32 15.10 16.56
N ILE A 254 13.45 16.37 16.92
CA ILE A 254 13.03 17.50 16.09
C ILE A 254 14.26 18.17 15.49
N GLU A 255 14.30 18.27 14.18
CA GLU A 255 15.32 18.96 13.40
C GLU A 255 14.70 20.14 12.65
N ASP A 256 15.25 21.34 12.85
CA ASP A 256 14.73 22.57 12.23
C ASP A 256 14.98 22.55 10.73
N MET A 257 13.96 22.86 9.94
CA MET A 257 14.08 23.01 8.49
C MET A 257 14.22 24.48 8.10
N ALA A 258 15.00 24.75 7.06
CA ALA A 258 15.20 26.11 6.57
C ALA A 258 13.88 26.75 6.13
N ASN A 259 13.56 27.91 6.69
CA ASN A 259 12.38 28.69 6.31
C ASN A 259 12.79 29.83 5.38
N LYS A 260 12.72 29.58 4.06
CA LYS A 260 13.12 30.54 3.02
C LYS A 260 12.38 31.89 3.12
N GLU A 261 11.17 31.94 3.71
CA GLU A 261 10.39 33.19 3.89
C GLU A 261 10.81 33.99 5.14
N ALA A 262 11.24 33.32 6.21
CA ALA A 262 11.70 33.99 7.44
C ALA A 262 13.12 34.55 7.32
N ASP A 263 13.98 33.91 6.54
CA ASP A 263 15.37 34.33 6.35
C ASP A 263 15.54 35.51 5.36
N ALA A 264 14.50 35.83 4.57
CA ALA A 264 14.50 37.00 3.68
C ALA A 264 14.13 38.32 4.40
N SER A 265 13.72 38.24 5.68
CA SER A 265 13.32 39.39 6.50
C SER A 265 14.36 39.78 7.57
N LYS A 266 15.58 39.22 7.50
CA LYS A 266 16.73 39.57 8.35
C LYS A 266 17.78 40.37 7.60
#